data_AF-A0A848FJI1-F1
#
_entry.id   AF-A0A848FJI1-F1
#
_cell.length_a   1.000
_cell.length_b   1.000
_cell.length_c   1.000
_cell.angle_alpha   90.00
_cell.angle_beta   90.00
_cell.angle_gamma   90.00
#
_symmetry.space_group_name_H-M   'P 1'
#
loop_
_entity.id
_entity.type
_entity.pdbx_description
1 polymer ?
#
loop_
_entity_poly.entity_id
_entity_poly.type
_entity_poly.pdbx_seq_one_letter_code
_entity_poly.pdbx_strand_id
1 'polypeptide(L)' 'MSTVATIPVSSLRRPAPVETKPGRWSVAEVQTLYELPFMELMFRAQQVHREHFDPSEVQLSTLLSIKTGGCAE' A
#
# COMPACT_ATOMS: atom_id res chain seq x y z
N MET A 1 -29.65 22.55 26.66
CA MET A 1 -29.31 21.22 27.23
C MET A 1 -28.93 20.34 26.06
N SER A 2 -27.64 20.23 25.74
CA SER A 2 -27.18 19.41 24.62
C SER A 2 -26.61 18.11 25.16
N THR A 3 -27.35 17.02 24.96
CA THR A 3 -26.89 15.67 25.29
C THR A 3 -25.93 15.21 24.20
N VAL A 4 -24.65 15.06 24.52
CA VAL A 4 -23.68 14.43 23.62
C VAL A 4 -23.73 12.92 23.88
N ALA A 5 -24.11 12.15 22.85
CA ALA A 5 -24.05 10.69 22.91
C ALA A 5 -22.61 10.23 22.67
N THR A 6 -22.04 9.55 23.65
CA THR A 6 -20.69 8.97 23.55
C THR A 6 -20.80 7.59 22.89
N ILE A 7 -20.36 7.46 21.64
CA ILE A 7 -20.27 6.17 20.94
C ILE A 7 -18.84 5.65 21.08
N PRO A 8 -18.62 4.43 21.60
CA PRO A 8 -17.29 3.87 21.70
C PRO A 8 -16.73 3.52 20.32
N VAL A 9 -15.46 3.86 20.07
CA VAL A 9 -14.80 3.64 18.76
C VAL A 9 -14.85 2.17 18.32
N SER A 10 -14.90 1.23 19.26
CA SER A 10 -15.03 -0.20 19.00
C SER A 10 -16.32 -0.56 18.25
N SER A 11 -17.45 0.13 18.48
CA SER A 11 -18.71 -0.16 17.80
C SER A 11 -18.78 0.42 16.38
N LEU A 12 -17.84 1.28 15.99
CA LEU A 12 -17.69 1.74 14.61
C LEU A 12 -16.83 0.80 13.76
N ARG A 13 -16.08 -0.12 14.39
CA ARG A 13 -15.17 -1.01 13.67
C ARG A 13 -15.94 -2.23 13.14
N ARG A 14 -16.32 -2.18 11.86
CA ARG A 14 -16.80 -3.36 11.16
C ARG A 14 -15.61 -4.29 10.87
N PRO A 15 -15.52 -5.50 11.44
CA PRO A 15 -14.49 -6.45 11.04
C PRO A 15 -14.73 -6.80 9.57
N ALA A 16 -13.77 -6.43 8.71
CA ALA A 16 -13.79 -6.90 7.34
C ALA A 16 -13.54 -8.42 7.35
N PRO A 17 -14.34 -9.22 6.63
CA PRO A 17 -14.02 -10.62 6.42
C PRO A 17 -12.63 -10.73 5.80
N VAL A 18 -11.76 -11.55 6.36
CA VAL A 18 -10.47 -11.91 5.75
C VAL A 18 -10.78 -12.92 4.65
N GLU A 19 -11.35 -12.44 3.56
CA GLU A 19 -11.62 -13.26 2.38
C GLU A 19 -10.42 -13.13 1.44
N THR A 20 -9.59 -14.17 1.37
CA THR A 20 -8.51 -14.30 0.39
C THR A 20 -9.13 -14.56 -0.98
N LYS A 21 -9.55 -13.48 -1.67
CA LYS A 21 -9.92 -13.57 -3.08
C LYS A 21 -8.74 -14.13 -3.88
N PRO A 22 -8.96 -15.07 -4.82
CA PRO A 22 -7.90 -15.53 -5.70
C PRO A 22 -7.27 -14.32 -6.42
N GLY A 23 -5.95 -14.21 -6.31
CA GLY A 23 -5.17 -13.07 -6.84
C GLY A 23 -4.92 -11.92 -5.85
N ARG A 24 -5.43 -11.97 -4.61
CA ARG A 24 -5.05 -11.02 -3.56
C ARG A 24 -3.91 -11.57 -2.71
N TRP A 25 -2.89 -10.75 -2.52
CA TRP A 25 -1.82 -11.01 -1.55
C TRP A 25 -2.36 -10.88 -0.12
N SER A 26 -2.06 -11.87 0.71
CA SER A 26 -2.17 -11.79 2.16
C SER A 26 -0.99 -11.04 2.76
N VAL A 27 -1.15 -10.56 3.99
CA VAL A 27 -0.08 -9.89 4.74
C VAL A 27 1.12 -10.83 4.93
N ALA A 28 0.85 -12.11 5.21
CA ALA A 28 1.89 -13.11 5.42
C ALA A 28 2.73 -13.34 4.16
N GLU A 29 2.11 -13.43 2.98
CA GLU A 29 2.83 -13.59 1.71
C GLU A 29 3.73 -12.39 1.39
N VAL A 30 3.24 -11.17 1.67
CA VAL A 30 4.05 -9.96 1.52
C VAL A 30 5.22 -9.96 2.50
N GLN A 31 4.98 -10.34 3.76
CA GLN A 31 6.02 -10.43 4.78
C GLN A 31 7.14 -11.39 4.37
N THR A 32 6.82 -12.52 3.75
CA THR A 32 7.82 -13.46 3.21
C THR A 32 8.74 -12.80 2.17
N LEU A 33 8.26 -11.84 1.38
CA LEU A 33 9.13 -11.09 0.45
C LEU A 33 10.10 -10.17 1.18
N TYR A 34 9.65 -9.50 2.26
CA TYR A 34 10.51 -8.63 3.08
C TYR A 34 11.58 -9.41 3.84
N GLU A 35 11.35 -10.69 4.12
CA GLU A 35 12.29 -11.58 4.82
C GLU A 35 13.34 -12.19 3.88
N LEU A 36 13.23 -12.00 2.56
CA LEU A 36 14.23 -12.49 1.61
C LEU A 36 15.58 -11.76 1.79
N PRO A 37 16.72 -12.44 1.52
CA PRO A 37 18.00 -11.76 1.39
C PRO A 37 17.90 -10.65 0.35
N PHE A 38 18.42 -9.46 0.69
CA PHE A 38 18.24 -8.26 -0.14
C PHE A 38 18.62 -8.47 -1.62
N MET A 39 19.76 -9.11 -1.88
CA MET A 39 20.23 -9.34 -3.25
C MET A 39 19.32 -10.29 -4.03
N GLU A 40 18.72 -11.27 -3.36
CA GLU A 40 17.76 -12.21 -3.95
C GLU A 40 16.45 -11.49 -4.32
N LEU A 41 15.94 -10.66 -3.39
CA LEU A 41 14.76 -9.83 -3.64
C LEU A 41 14.98 -8.88 -4.82
N MET A 42 16.15 -8.23 -4.88
CA MET A 42 16.49 -7.31 -5.97
C MET A 42 16.59 -8.03 -7.32
N PHE A 43 17.18 -9.22 -7.37
CA PHE A 43 17.26 -10.01 -8.60
C PHE A 43 15.85 -10.42 -9.07
N ARG A 44 15.01 -10.91 -8.17
CA ARG A 44 13.62 -11.27 -8.49
C ARG A 44 12.80 -10.07 -8.99
N ALA A 45 12.93 -8.92 -8.33
CA ALA A 45 12.23 -7.70 -8.74
C ALA A 45 12.64 -7.26 -10.16
N GLN A 46 13.93 -7.37 -10.47
CA GLN A 46 14.48 -7.09 -11.78
C GLN A 46 13.97 -8.03 -12.88
N GLN A 47 13.81 -9.33 -12.59
CA GLN A 47 13.22 -10.29 -13.54
C GLN A 47 11.77 -9.90 -13.87
N VAL A 48 10.94 -9.70 -12.84
CA VAL A 48 9.54 -9.32 -13.01
C VAL A 48 9.41 -8.00 -13.78
N HIS A 49 10.26 -7.01 -13.50
CA HIS A 49 10.22 -5.74 -14.23
C HIS A 49 10.51 -5.93 -15.73
N ARG A 50 11.53 -6.72 -16.09
CA ARG A 50 11.88 -7.01 -17.51
C ARG A 50 10.84 -7.85 -18.24
N GLU A 51 10.08 -8.66 -17.53
CA GLU A 51 8.97 -9.44 -18.11
C GLU A 51 7.78 -8.55 -18.52
N HIS A 52 7.60 -7.39 -17.87
CA HIS A 52 6.39 -6.58 -18.02
C HIS A 52 6.65 -5.17 -18.59
N PHE A 53 7.90 -4.70 -18.60
CA PHE A 53 8.28 -3.35 -19.03
C PHE A 53 9.56 -3.38 -19.87
N ASP A 54 9.72 -2.38 -20.75
CA ASP A 54 11.01 -2.15 -21.42
C ASP A 54 12.03 -1.66 -20.39
N PRO A 55 13.13 -2.41 -20.15
CA PRO A 55 14.12 -2.04 -19.14
C PRO A 55 14.91 -0.77 -19.46
N SER A 56 14.80 -0.24 -20.68
CA SER A 56 15.47 0.98 -21.12
C SER A 56 14.57 2.21 -21.08
N GLU A 57 13.27 2.04 -20.80
CA GLU A 57 12.31 3.14 -20.71
C GLU A 57 12.06 3.56 -19.26
N VAL A 58 11.85 4.86 -19.06
CA VAL A 58 11.49 5.44 -17.75
C VAL A 58 10.35 6.43 -17.95
N GLN A 59 9.30 6.31 -17.12
CA GLN A 59 8.21 7.27 -17.11
C GLN A 59 8.65 8.59 -16.46
N LEU A 60 8.43 9.71 -17.15
CA LEU A 60 8.67 11.05 -16.63
C LEU A 60 7.35 11.74 -16.33
N SER A 61 7.18 12.20 -15.09
CA SER A 61 6.02 12.97 -14.64
C SER A 61 6.49 14.24 -13.92
N THR A 62 5.84 15.37 -14.20
CA THR A 62 6.08 16.63 -13.48
C THR A 62 4.86 16.94 -12.62
N LEU A 63 5.05 17.07 -11.31
CA LEU A 63 4.03 17.59 -10.42
C LEU A 63 4.28 19.07 -10.11
N LEU A 64 3.22 19.80 -9.81
CA LEU A 64 3.28 21.15 -9.26
C LEU A 64 2.50 21.17 -7.94
N SER A 65 3.16 21.61 -6.86
CA SER A 65 2.45 21.93 -5.63
C SER A 65 1.76 23.29 -5.81
N ILE A 66 0.49 23.24 -6.24
CA ILE A 66 -0.29 24.45 -6.53
C ILE A 66 -0.56 25.30 -5.27
N LYS A 67 -0.48 24.67 -4.10
CA LYS A 67 -0.57 25.31 -2.78
C LYS A 67 0.34 24.57 -1.81
N THR A 68 1.35 25.26 -1.31
CA THR A 68 2.25 24.80 -0.24
C THR A 68 1.81 25.34 1.11
N GLY A 69 1.79 24.48 2.13
CA GLY A 69 1.42 24.82 3.50
C GLY A 69 -0.10 24.92 3.74
N GLY A 70 -0.50 25.26 4.97
CA GLY A 70 -1.92 25.46 5.34
C GLY A 70 -2.77 24.18 5.40
N CYS A 71 -2.17 23.00 5.40
CA CYS A 71 -2.89 21.76 5.65
C CYS A 71 -3.25 21.67 7.14
N ALA A 72 -4.47 21.22 7.45
CA ALA A 72 -5.00 21.11 8.80
C ALA A 72 -4.88 19.70 9.41
N GLU A 73 -4.18 18.79 8.72
CA GLU A 73 -3.90 17.43 9.20
C GLU A 73 -3.01 17.42 10.45
#